data_AF-A0A7R6SXJ0-F1
#
_entry.id   AF-A0A7R6SXJ0-F1
#
_cell.length_a   1.000
_cell.length_b   1.000
_cell.length_c   1.000
_cell.angle_alpha   90.00
_cell.angle_beta   90.00
_cell.angle_gamma   90.00
#
_symmetry.space_group_name_H-M   'P 1'
#
loop_
_entity.id
_entity.type
_entity.pdbx_description
1 polymer ?
#
loop_
_entity_poly.entity_id
_entity_poly.type
_entity_poly.pdbx_seq_one_letter_code
_entity_poly.pdbx_strand_id
1 'polypeptide(L)'
;MEKILKDFGRLGGIHHSCLMRADEMMASTFPETLEENLMGACRVVYQMFMAVEGMGCSHREIFIELEESLLIGYYIADETILALLTDKDVNLALINTSVRSSLARIKKQLTSPDVEPPVVHAATAPNTENQRRVEVELTGLMGNLQEGLAEHIGPAAEIVFDDAYADWKATHGVKRSKIAELIKALAFEIEDKADRSRYLQAAVQTVRAFNAQTVRS
;
A
#
# COMPACT_ATOMS: atom_id res chain seq x y z
N MET A 1 1.08 2.26 -14.57
CA MET A 1 0.10 3.06 -13.81
C MET A 1 -1.22 2.34 -13.60
N GLU A 2 -1.93 1.89 -14.65
CA GLU A 2 -3.25 1.23 -14.52
C GLU A 2 -3.32 0.05 -13.54
N LYS A 3 -2.26 -0.78 -13.43
CA LYS A 3 -2.24 -1.90 -12.49
C LYS A 3 -2.42 -1.43 -11.03
N ILE A 4 -1.79 -0.31 -10.66
CA ILE A 4 -1.91 0.27 -9.32
C ILE A 4 -3.36 0.74 -9.08
N LEU A 5 -3.97 1.39 -10.07
CA LEU A 5 -5.36 1.82 -9.98
C LEU A 5 -6.35 0.65 -9.88
N LYS A 6 -6.09 -0.44 -10.61
CA LYS A 6 -6.86 -1.69 -10.50
C LYS A 6 -6.67 -2.37 -9.15
N ASP A 7 -5.50 -2.25 -8.53
CA ASP A 7 -5.26 -2.77 -7.19
C ASP A 7 -6.08 -1.98 -6.14
N PHE A 8 -6.30 -0.67 -6.31
CA PHE A 8 -7.23 0.09 -5.47
C PHE A 8 -8.68 -0.41 -5.59
N GLY A 9 -9.16 -0.75 -6.79
CA GLY A 9 -10.51 -1.31 -6.96
C GLY A 9 -10.75 -2.66 -6.27
N ARG A 10 -9.69 -3.33 -5.78
CA ARG A 10 -9.80 -4.54 -4.95
C ARG A 10 -9.99 -4.23 -3.47
N LEU A 11 -9.75 -3.00 -3.06
CA LEU A 11 -10.11 -2.51 -1.73
C LEU A 11 -11.62 -2.31 -1.74
N GLY A 12 -12.34 -3.09 -0.94
CA GLY A 12 -13.80 -3.06 -0.90
C GLY A 12 -14.32 -1.63 -0.78
N GLY A 13 -15.30 -1.28 -1.60
CA GLY A 13 -15.93 0.04 -1.62
C GLY A 13 -15.24 1.09 -2.51
N ILE A 14 -14.19 0.76 -3.27
CA ILE A 14 -13.66 1.62 -4.33
C ILE A 14 -14.23 1.18 -5.69
N HIS A 15 -14.97 2.06 -6.35
CA HIS A 15 -15.57 1.81 -7.66
C HIS A 15 -14.62 2.18 -8.80
N HIS A 16 -14.06 3.39 -8.72
CA HIS A 16 -13.20 3.93 -9.75
C HIS A 16 -12.06 4.76 -9.16
N SER A 17 -10.98 4.86 -9.92
CA SER A 17 -9.84 5.70 -9.56
C SER A 17 -9.22 6.32 -10.81
N CYS A 18 -8.63 7.51 -10.64
CA CYS A 18 -7.86 8.14 -11.69
C CYS A 18 -6.65 8.88 -11.13
N LEU A 19 -5.64 9.03 -11.96
CA LEU A 19 -4.44 9.79 -11.67
C LEU A 19 -4.31 10.89 -12.72
N MET A 20 -4.31 12.13 -12.28
CA MET A 20 -4.11 13.31 -13.11
C MET A 20 -2.84 14.01 -12.69
N ARG A 21 -2.05 14.49 -13.66
CA ARG A 21 -0.89 15.35 -13.42
C ARG A 21 -1.04 16.64 -14.20
N ALA A 22 -0.99 17.77 -13.50
CA ALA A 22 -1.26 19.09 -14.06
C ALA A 22 -2.62 19.13 -14.76
N ASP A 23 -2.63 18.91 -16.08
CA ASP A 23 -3.83 18.94 -16.91
C ASP A 23 -4.00 17.73 -17.82
N GLU A 24 -3.30 16.64 -17.49
CA GLU A 24 -3.28 15.42 -18.29
C GLU A 24 -3.71 14.22 -17.44
N MET A 25 -4.63 13.42 -17.99
CA MET A 25 -5.04 12.15 -17.40
C MET A 25 -3.95 11.10 -17.63
N MET A 26 -3.26 10.68 -16.57
CA MET A 26 -2.17 9.71 -16.64
C MET A 26 -2.68 8.27 -16.69
N ALA A 27 -3.77 8.00 -15.97
CA ALA A 27 -4.47 6.72 -15.99
C ALA A 27 -5.85 6.87 -15.34
N SER A 28 -6.82 6.07 -15.78
CA SER A 28 -8.17 6.07 -15.23
C SER A 28 -8.80 4.68 -15.31
N THR A 29 -9.63 4.34 -14.33
CA THR A 29 -10.56 3.20 -14.41
C THR A 29 -12.00 3.64 -14.65
N PHE A 30 -12.26 4.94 -14.80
CA PHE A 30 -13.57 5.46 -15.17
C PHE A 30 -13.86 5.22 -16.66
N PRO A 31 -15.15 5.16 -17.06
CA PRO A 31 -15.52 5.21 -18.46
C PRO A 31 -14.96 6.45 -19.17
N GLU A 32 -14.42 6.28 -20.38
CA GLU A 32 -13.85 7.37 -21.20
C GLU A 32 -14.85 8.52 -21.44
N THR A 33 -16.15 8.21 -21.47
CA THR A 33 -17.23 9.20 -21.62
C THR A 33 -17.28 10.23 -20.48
N LEU A 34 -16.62 9.98 -19.35
CA LEU A 34 -16.59 10.87 -18.19
C LEU A 34 -15.26 11.61 -18.02
N GLU A 35 -14.29 11.41 -18.91
CA GLU A 35 -12.93 11.91 -18.75
C GLU A 35 -12.86 13.44 -18.62
N GLU A 36 -13.56 14.18 -19.47
CA GLU A 36 -13.56 15.65 -19.44
C GLU A 36 -14.14 16.20 -18.12
N ASN A 37 -15.25 15.62 -17.65
CA ASN A 37 -15.86 15.97 -16.37
C ASN A 37 -14.91 15.65 -15.20
N LEU A 38 -14.22 14.52 -15.26
CA LEU A 38 -13.29 14.06 -14.23
C LEU A 38 -12.05 14.94 -14.17
N MET A 39 -11.49 15.34 -15.33
CA MET A 39 -10.42 16.33 -15.38
C MET A 39 -10.86 17.66 -14.75
N GLY A 40 -12.07 18.12 -15.07
CA GLY A 40 -12.66 19.30 -14.44
C GLY A 40 -12.75 19.18 -12.92
N ALA A 41 -13.24 18.06 -12.41
CA ALA A 41 -13.32 17.80 -10.98
C ALA A 41 -11.93 17.76 -10.31
N CYS A 42 -10.96 17.09 -10.93
CA CYS A 42 -9.58 17.03 -10.43
C CYS A 42 -8.91 18.41 -10.43
N ARG A 43 -9.18 19.27 -11.42
CA ARG A 43 -8.71 20.68 -11.41
C ARG A 43 -9.28 21.46 -10.24
N VAL A 44 -10.58 21.31 -9.96
CA VAL A 44 -11.22 21.97 -8.80
C VAL A 44 -10.60 21.48 -7.49
N VAL A 45 -10.39 20.17 -7.35
CA VAL A 45 -9.71 19.59 -6.18
C VAL A 45 -8.27 20.14 -6.05
N TYR A 46 -7.53 20.25 -7.15
CA TYR A 46 -6.20 20.85 -7.14
C TYR A 46 -6.22 22.32 -6.69
N GLN A 47 -7.18 23.11 -7.20
CA GLN A 47 -7.35 24.51 -6.79
C GLN A 47 -7.65 24.64 -5.29
N MET A 48 -8.43 23.71 -4.71
CA MET A 48 -8.66 23.67 -3.27
C MET A 48 -7.36 23.43 -2.48
N PHE A 49 -6.52 22.50 -2.93
CA PHE A 49 -5.20 22.28 -2.30
C PHE A 49 -4.33 23.54 -2.36
N MET A 50 -4.27 24.21 -3.50
CA MET A 50 -3.48 25.44 -3.68
C MET A 50 -4.00 26.59 -2.82
N ALA A 51 -5.33 26.72 -2.66
CA ALA A 51 -5.92 27.71 -1.79
C ALA A 51 -5.52 27.50 -0.31
N VAL A 52 -5.56 26.24 0.15
CA VAL A 52 -5.13 25.86 1.51
C VAL A 52 -3.65 26.14 1.73
N GLU A 53 -2.80 25.82 0.75
CA GLU A 53 -1.36 26.09 0.80
C GLU A 53 -1.07 27.60 0.86
N GLY A 54 -1.82 28.40 0.08
CA GLY A 54 -1.75 29.87 0.12
C GLY A 54 -2.12 30.47 1.48
N MET A 55 -2.86 29.74 2.32
CA MET A 55 -3.18 30.13 3.70
C MET A 55 -2.12 29.68 4.72
N GLY A 56 -1.02 29.07 4.27
CA GLY A 56 0.02 28.51 5.14
C GLY A 56 -0.38 27.21 5.83
N CYS A 57 -1.47 26.57 5.38
CA CYS A 57 -1.89 25.26 5.83
C CYS A 57 -1.45 24.19 4.83
N SER A 58 -1.44 22.92 5.24
CA SER A 58 -1.23 21.82 4.30
C SER A 58 -2.24 20.72 4.56
N HIS A 59 -2.96 20.34 3.51
CA HIS A 59 -3.82 19.18 3.49
C HIS A 59 -3.37 18.29 2.33
N ARG A 60 -3.48 16.98 2.52
CA ARG A 60 -3.11 16.00 1.49
C ARG A 60 -4.30 15.25 0.95
N GLU A 61 -5.47 15.49 1.52
CA GLU A 61 -6.70 14.74 1.27
C GLU A 61 -7.87 15.72 1.28
N ILE A 62 -8.79 15.57 0.33
CA ILE A 62 -10.06 16.28 0.24
C ILE A 62 -11.16 15.24 0.05
N PHE A 63 -12.24 15.38 0.82
CA PHE A 63 -13.40 14.51 0.77
C PHE A 63 -14.58 15.31 0.24
N ILE A 64 -15.17 14.85 -0.87
CA ILE A 64 -16.35 15.44 -1.49
C ILE A 64 -17.47 14.41 -1.40
N GLU A 65 -18.40 14.64 -0.49
CA GLU A 65 -19.60 13.81 -0.36
C GLU A 65 -20.55 14.10 -1.52
N LEU A 66 -20.90 13.06 -2.27
CA LEU A 66 -21.92 13.08 -3.32
C LEU A 66 -23.21 12.45 -2.77
N GLU A 67 -24.26 12.37 -3.59
CA GLU A 67 -25.56 11.83 -3.14
C GLU A 67 -25.45 10.37 -2.67
N GLU A 68 -24.81 9.52 -3.47
CA GLU A 68 -24.69 8.07 -3.21
C GLU A 68 -23.25 7.60 -2.91
N SER A 69 -22.26 8.46 -3.15
CA SER A 69 -20.85 8.08 -3.12
C SER A 69 -19.97 9.13 -2.45
N LEU A 70 -18.71 8.80 -2.22
CA LEU A 70 -17.69 9.69 -1.70
C LEU A 70 -16.55 9.78 -2.71
N LEU A 71 -16.24 11.00 -3.16
CA LEU A 71 -15.08 11.29 -4.01
C LEU A 71 -13.93 11.79 -3.13
N ILE A 72 -12.80 11.09 -3.17
CA ILE A 72 -11.63 11.40 -2.35
C ILE A 72 -10.49 11.83 -3.27
N GLY A 73 -9.95 13.03 -3.06
CA GLY A 73 -8.79 13.54 -3.78
C GLY A 73 -7.55 13.53 -2.89
N TYR A 74 -6.47 12.92 -3.35
CA TYR A 74 -5.17 12.89 -2.68
C TYR A 74 -4.14 13.73 -3.45
N TYR A 75 -3.49 14.64 -2.75
CA TYR A 75 -2.34 15.38 -3.28
C TYR A 75 -1.04 14.60 -3.07
N ILE A 76 -0.40 14.19 -4.17
CA ILE A 76 0.80 13.34 -4.13
C ILE A 76 2.08 14.18 -4.08
N ALA A 77 2.34 14.93 -5.16
CA ALA A 77 3.47 15.82 -5.44
C ALA A 77 3.34 16.36 -6.88
N ASP A 78 4.08 17.42 -7.23
CA ASP A 78 4.26 17.88 -8.62
C ASP A 78 2.96 18.00 -9.42
N GLU A 79 1.97 18.70 -8.85
CA GLU A 79 0.63 18.90 -9.43
C GLU A 79 -0.13 17.59 -9.74
N THR A 80 0.21 16.51 -9.03
CA THR A 80 -0.40 15.20 -9.22
C THR A 80 -1.50 14.95 -8.20
N ILE A 81 -2.69 14.64 -8.71
CA ILE A 81 -3.89 14.26 -7.95
C ILE A 81 -4.24 12.81 -8.26
N LEU A 82 -4.44 12.02 -7.20
CA LEU A 82 -5.14 10.74 -7.27
C LEU A 82 -6.57 10.96 -6.78
N ALA A 83 -7.56 10.64 -7.61
CA ALA A 83 -8.96 10.68 -7.20
C ALA A 83 -9.54 9.26 -7.11
N LEU A 84 -10.31 8.99 -6.07
CA LEU A 84 -10.99 7.71 -5.81
C LEU A 84 -12.49 7.98 -5.66
N LEU A 85 -13.33 7.27 -6.40
CA LEU A 85 -14.78 7.24 -6.20
C LEU A 85 -15.12 5.99 -5.39
N THR A 86 -15.80 6.19 -4.28
CA THR A 86 -16.00 5.17 -3.24
C THR A 86 -17.43 5.16 -2.70
N ASP A 87 -17.81 4.08 -2.02
CA ASP A 87 -19.01 4.05 -1.16
C ASP A 87 -18.85 5.01 0.04
N LYS A 88 -19.97 5.47 0.59
CA LYS A 88 -19.95 6.39 1.75
C LYS A 88 -19.45 5.73 3.05
N ASP A 89 -19.64 4.42 3.19
CA ASP A 89 -19.28 3.62 4.37
C ASP A 89 -17.95 2.86 4.19
N VAL A 90 -17.15 3.27 3.20
CA VAL A 90 -15.87 2.63 2.92
C VAL A 90 -14.89 2.76 4.09
N ASN A 91 -14.02 1.76 4.26
CA ASN A 91 -12.96 1.81 5.27
C ASN A 91 -11.86 2.81 4.84
N LEU A 92 -12.03 4.07 5.24
CA LEU A 92 -11.08 5.16 4.96
C LEU A 92 -9.67 4.89 5.50
N ALA A 93 -9.54 4.15 6.61
CA ALA A 93 -8.23 3.83 7.16
C ALA A 93 -7.45 2.88 6.25
N LEU A 94 -8.12 1.87 5.71
CA LEU A 94 -7.56 0.94 4.73
C LEU A 94 -7.19 1.68 3.45
N ILE A 95 -8.11 2.48 2.88
CA ILE A 95 -7.84 3.28 1.68
C ILE A 95 -6.61 4.17 1.90
N ASN A 96 -6.60 4.96 2.97
CA ASN A 96 -5.52 5.90 3.23
C ASN A 96 -4.17 5.18 3.36
N THR A 97 -4.14 3.97 3.93
CA THR A 97 -2.92 3.18 4.05
C THR A 97 -2.46 2.65 2.70
N SER A 98 -3.37 2.05 1.92
CA SER A 98 -3.06 1.56 0.57
C SER A 98 -2.63 2.68 -0.36
N VAL A 99 -3.25 3.86 -0.26
CA VAL A 99 -2.83 5.04 -1.01
C VAL A 99 -1.41 5.41 -0.60
N ARG A 100 -1.13 5.58 0.70
CA ARG A 100 0.21 5.92 1.21
C ARG A 100 1.29 4.93 0.79
N SER A 101 1.04 3.62 0.87
CA SER A 101 2.01 2.61 0.43
C SER A 101 2.24 2.68 -1.09
N SER A 102 1.18 2.93 -1.85
CA SER A 102 1.23 3.08 -3.31
C SER A 102 1.88 4.38 -3.76
N LEU A 103 1.90 5.44 -2.94
CA LEU A 103 2.49 6.74 -3.30
C LEU A 103 3.97 6.59 -3.73
N ALA A 104 4.74 5.74 -3.07
CA ALA A 104 6.15 5.52 -3.44
C ALA A 104 6.28 4.90 -4.84
N ARG A 105 5.40 3.94 -5.17
CA ARG A 105 5.34 3.29 -6.49
C ARG A 105 4.85 4.25 -7.57
N ILE A 106 3.84 5.06 -7.27
CA ILE A 106 3.31 6.09 -8.17
C ILE A 106 4.39 7.14 -8.46
N LYS A 107 5.05 7.68 -7.43
CA LYS A 107 6.14 8.64 -7.58
C LYS A 107 7.28 8.10 -8.44
N LYS A 108 7.69 6.84 -8.22
CA LYS A 108 8.73 6.18 -9.03
C LYS A 108 8.34 6.07 -10.51
N GLN A 109 7.08 5.76 -10.81
CA GLN A 109 6.59 5.70 -12.18
C GLN A 109 6.45 7.10 -12.83
N LEU A 110 6.19 8.15 -12.04
CA LEU A 110 6.09 9.53 -12.53
C LEU A 110 7.45 10.22 -12.76
N THR A 111 8.51 9.75 -12.09
CA THR A 111 9.87 10.30 -12.17
C THR A 111 10.81 9.50 -13.06
N SER A 112 10.36 8.38 -13.62
CA SER A 112 11.16 7.60 -14.59
C SER A 112 10.81 8.08 -16.00
N PRO A 113 11.59 8.97 -16.63
CA PRO A 113 11.65 8.97 -18.08
C PRO A 113 12.20 7.59 -18.50
N ASP A 114 11.75 7.12 -19.65
CA ASP A 114 12.22 5.91 -20.32
C ASP A 114 13.76 5.99 -20.46
N VAL A 115 14.46 5.44 -19.47
CA VAL A 115 15.91 5.28 -19.47
C VAL A 115 16.10 3.80 -19.30
N GLU A 116 16.44 3.15 -20.41
CA GLU A 116 17.10 1.85 -20.41
C GLU A 116 18.10 1.82 -19.24
N PRO A 117 17.99 0.84 -18.33
CA PRO A 117 18.78 0.87 -17.12
C PRO A 117 20.27 0.92 -17.50
N PRO A 118 21.04 1.91 -17.01
CA PRO A 118 22.47 1.87 -17.17
C PRO A 118 22.94 0.60 -16.47
N VAL A 119 23.81 -0.15 -17.14
CA VAL A 119 24.46 -1.35 -16.61
C VAL A 119 25.18 -0.94 -15.32
N VAL A 120 24.51 -1.11 -14.18
CA VAL A 120 25.09 -0.78 -12.89
C VAL A 120 26.07 -1.87 -12.57
N HIS A 121 27.35 -1.51 -12.56
CA HIS A 121 28.45 -2.34 -12.11
C HIS A 121 28.08 -3.04 -10.79
N ALA A 122 28.21 -4.37 -10.81
CA ALA A 122 28.04 -5.25 -9.68
C ALA A 122 28.95 -4.82 -8.52
N ALA A 123 28.35 -4.19 -7.51
CA ALA A 123 28.92 -4.12 -6.17
C ALA A 123 28.53 -5.40 -5.42
N THR A 124 29.49 -6.33 -5.39
CA THR A 124 29.69 -7.40 -4.40
C THR A 124 28.43 -8.03 -3.81
N ALA A 125 27.96 -9.10 -4.44
CA ALA A 125 27.05 -10.06 -3.81
C ALA A 125 27.70 -10.70 -2.58
N PRO A 126 26.99 -10.77 -1.44
CA PRO A 126 27.17 -11.83 -0.48
C PRO A 126 25.92 -12.72 -0.48
N ASN A 127 26.11 -13.94 -0.99
CA ASN A 127 25.41 -15.15 -0.51
C ASN A 127 23.93 -15.36 -0.91
N THR A 128 23.67 -15.44 -2.21
CA THR A 128 22.34 -15.77 -2.80
C THR A 128 21.84 -17.18 -2.44
N GLU A 129 22.73 -18.09 -2.03
CA GLU A 129 22.41 -19.46 -1.62
C GLU A 129 21.85 -19.51 -0.19
N ASN A 130 22.52 -18.85 0.76
CA ASN A 130 22.08 -18.80 2.16
C ASN A 130 20.79 -17.99 2.33
N GLN A 131 20.60 -16.90 1.58
CA GLN A 131 19.35 -16.14 1.61
C GLN A 131 18.17 -16.97 1.07
N ARG A 132 18.37 -17.72 -0.02
CA ARG A 132 17.35 -18.63 -0.54
C ARG A 132 17.01 -19.74 0.45
N ARG A 133 18.00 -20.32 1.14
CA ARG A 133 17.74 -21.35 2.17
C ARG A 133 16.90 -20.80 3.33
N VAL A 134 17.25 -19.62 3.84
CA VAL A 134 16.50 -18.99 4.93
C VAL A 134 15.08 -18.60 4.50
N GLU A 135 14.90 -18.21 3.23
CA GLU A 135 13.57 -17.87 2.67
C GLU A 135 12.67 -19.11 2.51
N VAL A 136 13.23 -20.24 2.04
CA VAL A 136 12.52 -21.52 1.98
C VAL A 136 12.11 -22.00 3.38
N GLU A 137 13.00 -21.89 4.37
CA GLU A 137 12.68 -22.24 5.76
C GLU A 137 11.58 -21.36 6.35
N LEU A 138 11.55 -20.07 5.98
CA LEU A 138 10.58 -19.12 6.51
C LEU A 138 9.22 -19.19 5.82
N THR A 139 9.10 -19.86 4.66
CA THR A 139 7.86 -19.88 3.88
C THR A 139 6.67 -20.37 4.70
N GLY A 140 6.85 -21.44 5.49
CA GLY A 140 5.78 -21.94 6.38
C GLY A 140 5.44 -20.98 7.51
N LEU A 141 6.42 -20.25 8.04
CA LEU A 141 6.17 -19.22 9.06
C LEU A 141 5.42 -18.03 8.47
N MET A 142 5.77 -17.60 7.25
CA MET A 142 5.11 -16.50 6.55
C MET A 142 3.64 -16.84 6.27
N GLY A 143 3.36 -18.05 5.77
CA GLY A 143 1.98 -18.53 5.57
C GLY A 143 1.14 -18.49 6.84
N ASN A 144 1.69 -18.96 7.98
CA ASN A 144 0.98 -18.93 9.26
C ASN A 144 0.74 -17.50 9.79
N LEU A 145 1.65 -16.56 9.53
CA LEU A 145 1.48 -15.16 9.91
C LEU A 145 0.44 -14.45 9.04
N GLN A 146 0.35 -14.81 7.76
CA GLN A 146 -0.65 -14.33 6.82
C GLN A 146 -2.04 -14.89 7.14
N GLU A 147 -2.17 -16.19 7.40
CA GLU A 147 -3.44 -16.81 7.81
C GLU A 147 -3.95 -16.20 9.11
N GLY A 148 -3.07 -16.03 10.11
CA GLY A 148 -3.44 -15.37 11.36
C GLY A 148 -3.85 -13.90 11.17
N LEU A 149 -3.34 -13.23 10.13
CA LEU A 149 -3.77 -11.88 9.80
C LEU A 149 -5.16 -11.90 9.13
N ALA A 150 -5.42 -12.89 8.27
CA ALA A 150 -6.70 -13.08 7.59
C ALA A 150 -7.87 -13.33 8.55
N GLU A 151 -7.62 -13.92 9.72
CA GLU A 151 -8.65 -14.06 10.78
C GLU A 151 -9.17 -12.72 11.30
N HIS A 152 -8.41 -11.63 11.13
CA HIS A 152 -8.74 -10.31 11.67
C HIS A 152 -9.14 -9.30 10.59
N ILE A 153 -8.52 -9.34 9.40
CA ILE A 153 -8.77 -8.37 8.32
C ILE A 153 -9.32 -9.02 7.05
N GLY A 154 -9.64 -10.32 7.11
CA GLY A 154 -10.29 -11.06 6.04
C GLY A 154 -9.38 -11.27 4.81
N PRO A 155 -9.96 -11.44 3.61
CA PRO A 155 -9.22 -11.81 2.39
C PRO A 155 -8.20 -10.74 1.94
N ALA A 156 -8.31 -9.50 2.43
CA ALA A 156 -7.33 -8.44 2.17
C ALA A 156 -5.96 -8.73 2.80
N ALA A 157 -5.88 -9.66 3.75
CA ALA A 157 -4.63 -10.02 4.43
C ALA A 157 -3.53 -10.49 3.47
N GLU A 158 -3.85 -11.10 2.32
CA GLU A 158 -2.84 -11.49 1.33
C GLU A 158 -2.08 -10.28 0.78
N ILE A 159 -2.80 -9.22 0.40
CA ILE A 159 -2.21 -8.00 -0.17
C ILE A 159 -1.42 -7.26 0.90
N VAL A 160 -2.03 -7.09 2.07
CA VAL A 160 -1.41 -6.41 3.21
C VAL A 160 -0.14 -7.13 3.65
N PHE A 161 -0.17 -8.46 3.67
CA PHE A 161 0.98 -9.28 3.99
C PHE A 161 2.08 -9.16 2.93
N ASP A 162 1.73 -9.26 1.65
CA ASP A 162 2.69 -9.15 0.55
C ASP A 162 3.40 -7.78 0.54
N ASP A 163 2.64 -6.71 0.74
CA ASP A 163 3.18 -5.35 0.82
C ASP A 163 4.11 -5.19 2.03
N ALA A 164 3.65 -5.58 3.22
CA ALA A 164 4.44 -5.50 4.45
C ALA A 164 5.69 -6.40 4.39
N TYR A 165 5.60 -7.58 3.77
CA TYR A 165 6.71 -8.50 3.59
C TYR A 165 7.73 -7.97 2.57
N ALA A 166 7.28 -7.38 1.47
CA ALA A 166 8.15 -6.75 0.49
C ALA A 166 8.93 -5.57 1.10
N ASP A 167 8.26 -4.71 1.86
CA ASP A 167 8.88 -3.57 2.55
C ASP A 167 9.87 -4.03 3.64
N TRP A 168 9.48 -5.02 4.43
CA TRP A 168 10.35 -5.63 5.44
C TRP A 168 11.61 -6.26 4.80
N LYS A 169 11.44 -7.01 3.71
CA LYS A 169 12.53 -7.65 2.97
C LYS A 169 13.49 -6.62 2.39
N ALA A 170 12.97 -5.53 1.81
CA ALA A 170 13.79 -4.43 1.30
C ALA A 170 14.58 -3.72 2.40
N THR A 171 13.99 -3.53 3.58
CA THR A 171 14.57 -2.75 4.68
C THR A 171 15.56 -3.55 5.52
N HIS A 172 15.28 -4.82 5.78
CA HIS A 172 16.02 -5.63 6.76
C HIS A 172 16.75 -6.83 6.16
N GLY A 173 16.41 -7.21 4.92
CA GLY A 173 16.74 -8.50 4.34
C GLY A 173 15.97 -9.65 5.01
N VAL A 174 16.02 -10.83 4.40
CA VAL A 174 15.37 -12.04 4.95
C VAL A 174 16.14 -12.55 6.16
N LYS A 175 15.88 -11.98 7.35
CA LYS A 175 16.59 -12.29 8.61
C LYS A 175 15.61 -12.67 9.72
N ARG A 176 15.78 -13.86 10.30
CA ARG A 176 14.96 -14.35 11.43
C ARG A 176 14.89 -13.39 12.61
N SER A 177 16.02 -12.74 12.94
CA SER A 177 16.11 -11.78 14.04
C SER A 177 15.29 -10.50 13.85
N LYS A 178 14.75 -10.27 12.65
CA LYS A 178 13.96 -9.09 12.30
C LYS A 178 12.47 -9.36 12.12
N ILE A 179 12.01 -10.60 12.32
CA ILE A 179 10.59 -10.98 12.17
C ILE A 179 9.68 -10.23 13.14
N ALA A 180 10.18 -9.85 14.32
CA ALA A 180 9.42 -9.02 15.25
C ALA A 180 8.99 -7.67 14.66
N GLU A 181 9.78 -7.09 13.75
CA GLU A 181 9.41 -5.84 13.07
C GLU A 181 8.34 -6.07 12.00
N LEU A 182 8.36 -7.22 11.31
CA LEU A 182 7.29 -7.62 10.41
C LEU A 182 5.97 -7.83 11.18
N ILE A 183 6.00 -8.56 12.31
CA ILE A 183 4.82 -8.78 13.14
C ILE A 183 4.22 -7.45 13.62
N LYS A 184 5.06 -6.48 14.02
CA LYS A 184 4.58 -5.16 14.41
C LYS A 184 3.92 -4.42 13.25
N ALA A 185 4.49 -4.51 12.05
CA ALA A 185 3.91 -3.91 10.85
C ALA A 185 2.53 -4.55 10.55
N LEU A 186 2.43 -5.87 10.53
CA LEU A 186 1.16 -6.59 10.29
C LEU A 186 0.13 -6.31 11.39
N ALA A 187 0.54 -6.23 12.66
CA ALA A 187 -0.36 -5.88 13.75
C ALA A 187 -0.88 -4.45 13.67
N PHE A 188 -0.15 -3.54 13.03
CA PHE A 188 -0.60 -2.16 12.84
C PHE A 188 -1.85 -2.09 11.93
N GLU A 189 -2.04 -3.10 11.09
CA GLU A 189 -3.15 -3.23 10.13
C GLU A 189 -4.47 -3.68 10.79
N ILE A 190 -4.44 -4.09 12.06
CA ILE A 190 -5.61 -4.51 12.81
C ILE A 190 -6.14 -3.34 13.64
N GLU A 191 -7.32 -2.82 13.27
CA GLU A 191 -7.91 -1.63 13.90
C GLU A 191 -8.24 -1.85 15.37
N ASP A 192 -8.99 -2.91 15.68
CA ASP A 192 -9.41 -3.18 17.05
C ASP A 192 -8.22 -3.53 17.94
N LYS A 193 -8.12 -2.85 19.08
CA LYS A 193 -6.99 -2.99 20.00
C LYS A 193 -6.93 -4.39 20.64
N ALA A 194 -8.08 -5.01 20.88
CA ALA A 194 -8.15 -6.34 21.47
C ALA A 194 -7.80 -7.42 20.43
N ASP A 195 -8.26 -7.30 19.19
CA ASP A 195 -7.87 -8.15 18.07
C ASP A 195 -6.38 -8.01 17.75
N ARG A 196 -5.86 -6.78 17.72
CA ARG A 196 -4.43 -6.51 17.55
C ARG A 196 -3.58 -7.18 18.62
N SER A 197 -4.04 -7.12 19.88
CA SER A 197 -3.36 -7.78 20.99
C SER A 197 -3.41 -9.31 20.87
N ARG A 198 -4.54 -9.85 20.41
CA ARG A 198 -4.70 -11.29 20.14
C ARG A 198 -3.79 -11.77 19.02
N TYR A 199 -3.75 -11.05 17.90
CA TYR A 199 -2.85 -11.31 16.79
C TYR A 199 -1.38 -11.27 17.23
N LEU A 200 -0.95 -10.23 17.96
CA LEU A 200 0.42 -10.12 18.47
C LEU A 200 0.80 -11.32 19.35
N GLN A 201 -0.10 -11.74 20.25
CA GLN A 201 0.13 -12.91 21.09
C GLN A 201 0.25 -14.19 20.27
N ALA A 202 -0.66 -14.41 19.32
CA ALA A 202 -0.64 -15.58 18.44
C ALA A 202 0.63 -15.61 17.56
N ALA A 203 0.96 -14.49 16.90
CA ALA A 203 2.14 -14.35 16.06
C ALA A 203 3.45 -14.61 16.83
N VAL A 204 3.57 -14.10 18.06
CA VAL A 204 4.74 -14.37 18.92
C VAL A 204 4.82 -15.85 19.30
N GLN A 205 3.70 -16.51 19.56
CA GLN A 205 3.67 -17.95 19.83
C GLN A 205 4.07 -18.76 18.61
N THR A 206 3.58 -18.41 17.42
CA THR A 206 3.94 -19.03 16.14
C THR A 206 5.45 -18.94 15.88
N VAL A 207 6.05 -17.76 16.08
CA VAL A 207 7.51 -17.58 15.94
C VAL A 207 8.30 -18.39 16.97
N ARG A 208 7.83 -18.47 18.23
CA ARG A 208 8.48 -19.28 19.27
C ARG A 208 8.41 -20.77 18.94
N ALA A 209 7.25 -21.27 18.49
CA ALA A 209 7.07 -22.65 18.08
C ALA A 209 7.96 -23.02 16.90
N PHE A 210 8.01 -22.15 15.88
CA PHE A 210 8.90 -22.31 14.73
C PHE A 210 10.37 -22.39 15.15
N ASN A 211 10.84 -21.45 15.98
CA ASN A 211 12.22 -21.46 16.48
C ASN A 211 12.56 -22.69 17.32
N ALA A 212 11.61 -23.23 18.09
CA ALA A 212 11.81 -24.44 18.88
C ALA A 212 11.92 -25.71 18.03
N GLN A 213 11.26 -25.74 16.86
CA GLN A 213 11.38 -26.83 15.89
C GLN A 213 12.73 -26.80 15.15
N THR A 214 13.24 -25.61 14.81
CA THR A 214 14.52 -25.48 14.09
C THR A 214 15.77 -25.72 14.96
N VAL A 215 15.64 -25.72 16.30
CA VAL A 215 16.74 -26.02 17.22
C VAL A 215 16.88 -27.54 17.49
N ARG A 216 15.88 -28.34 17.10
CA ARG A 216 15.85 -29.80 17.30
C ARG A 216 16.23 -30.61 16.05
N SER A 217 16.41 -29.95 14.91
CA SER A 217 16.84 -30.48 13.61
C SER A 217 18.30 -30.14 13.34
#